data_AF-A0A959N3P6-F1
#
_entry.id   AF-A0A959N3P6-F1
#
_cell.length_a   1.000
_cell.length_b   1.000
_cell.length_c   1.000
_cell.angle_alpha   90.00
_cell.angle_beta   90.00
_cell.angle_gamma   90.00
#
_symmetry.space_group_name_H-M   'P 1'
#
loop_
_entity.id
_entity.type
_entity.pdbx_description
1 polymer ?
#
loop_
_entity_poly.entity_id
_entity_poly.type
_entity_poly.pdbx_seq_one_letter_code
_entity_poly.pdbx_strand_id
1 'polypeptide(L)'
;MIKLLAAYFSGSLGVLSEVFNSGIDIFVCLVTIFSIKYSSRPPDEDHNYGHEKIENFSALFQVLILFLTSSYIIYEAINRLFINKDVEVKVNIWIILALVVSIVIDIWRAKILRRVAKETKSNALEADALHFTSDILSSSIVIVGLLMIYLNISKIADTVAALIVTGIIIFLGFKLSRKAIDALMDRVPAGMYEKVKYETLLIEGVEGIKSCRIRGSGSKIYIDMVIQISRLVPFSQAHDIMDNVEKKIYDMIENADVVIHSEPVETKNETINDKIRMVVNESGLKCHDIFSHKINNEIYSELHIEIENTNDLTKAHEMITEIEEKIKREIDIISHLKIHIDEPSEILFDTRDITEDSNEIVRNVKNILSECSDVISSSDIQVISTNGKIRISLNCLFNSIHSFDEVHDIVTVLESRIFLKLKEQNPKLTNVIIHAEPSTN
;
A
#
# COMPACT_ATOMS: atom_id res chain seq x y z
N MET A 1 -40.03 6.80 29.16
CA MET A 1 -40.66 6.67 30.50
C MET A 1 -41.63 7.81 30.83
N ILE A 2 -41.27 9.09 30.70
CA ILE A 2 -42.17 10.23 31.01
C ILE A 2 -43.49 10.18 30.21
N LYS A 3 -43.43 9.89 28.90
CA LYS A 3 -44.61 9.75 28.03
C LYS A 3 -45.50 8.54 28.40
N LEU A 4 -44.89 7.46 28.91
CA LEU A 4 -45.58 6.24 29.34
C LEU A 4 -46.37 6.45 30.66
N LEU A 5 -45.78 7.22 31.59
CA LEU A 5 -46.47 7.70 32.78
C LEU A 5 -47.63 8.63 32.41
N ALA A 6 -47.42 9.57 31.48
CA ALA A 6 -48.50 10.46 31.01
C ALA A 6 -49.65 9.70 30.32
N ALA A 7 -49.35 8.63 29.56
CA ALA A 7 -50.35 7.77 28.93
C ALA A 7 -51.21 7.02 29.95
N TYR A 8 -50.56 6.45 30.97
CA TYR A 8 -51.23 5.67 32.01
C TYR A 8 -52.23 6.52 32.81
N PHE A 9 -51.92 7.80 33.08
CA PHE A 9 -52.82 8.71 33.78
C PHE A 9 -53.90 9.36 32.89
N SER A 10 -53.68 9.44 31.57
CA SER A 10 -54.54 10.16 30.63
C SER A 10 -55.68 9.30 30.05
N GLY A 11 -55.47 7.98 29.90
CA GLY A 11 -56.46 7.06 29.30
C GLY A 11 -56.79 7.35 27.82
N SER A 12 -56.04 8.25 27.16
CA SER A 12 -56.31 8.72 25.82
C SER A 12 -55.57 7.89 24.76
N LEU A 13 -56.29 7.47 23.72
CA LEU A 13 -55.79 6.76 22.53
C LEU A 13 -54.63 7.51 21.84
N GLY A 14 -54.62 8.84 21.86
CA GLY A 14 -53.54 9.65 21.27
C GLY A 14 -52.20 9.48 22.01
N VAL A 15 -52.24 9.31 23.33
CA VAL A 15 -51.02 9.14 24.14
C VAL A 15 -50.48 7.72 24.03
N LEU A 16 -51.34 6.73 23.72
CA LEU A 16 -50.92 5.35 23.43
C LEU A 16 -50.07 5.26 22.15
N SER A 17 -50.41 6.06 21.12
CA SER A 17 -49.63 6.16 19.88
C SER A 17 -48.23 6.78 20.14
N GLU A 18 -48.14 7.80 20.99
CA GLU A 18 -46.86 8.40 21.40
C GLU A 18 -45.98 7.44 22.23
N VAL A 19 -46.59 6.55 23.02
CA VAL A 19 -45.87 5.48 23.73
C VAL A 19 -45.30 4.46 22.75
N PHE A 20 -46.06 4.06 21.72
CA PHE A 20 -45.57 3.16 20.69
C PHE A 20 -44.37 3.76 19.93
N ASN A 21 -44.45 5.04 19.55
CA ASN A 21 -43.32 5.75 18.92
C ASN A 21 -42.09 5.78 19.83
N SER A 22 -42.29 6.08 21.13
CA SER A 22 -41.20 6.04 22.11
C SER A 22 -40.59 4.64 22.28
N GLY A 23 -41.37 3.58 22.04
CA GLY A 23 -40.90 2.20 22.03
C GLY A 23 -39.97 1.92 20.83
N ILE A 24 -40.33 2.42 19.65
CA ILE A 24 -39.46 2.37 18.46
C ILE A 24 -38.14 3.10 18.73
N ASP A 25 -38.18 4.28 19.37
CA ASP A 25 -36.97 5.04 19.68
C ASP A 25 -36.03 4.27 20.62
N ILE A 26 -36.59 3.59 21.63
CA ILE A 26 -35.80 2.74 22.53
C ILE A 26 -35.18 1.58 21.76
N PHE A 27 -35.95 0.94 20.88
CA PHE A 27 -35.46 -0.16 20.05
C PHE A 27 -34.33 0.29 19.11
N VAL A 28 -34.50 1.41 18.42
CA VAL A 28 -33.46 2.02 17.56
C VAL A 28 -32.20 2.31 18.36
N CYS A 29 -32.33 2.89 19.55
CA CYS A 29 -31.20 3.18 20.43
C CYS A 29 -30.47 1.90 20.88
N LEU A 30 -31.19 0.82 21.20
CA LEU A 30 -30.58 -0.47 21.53
C LEU A 30 -29.81 -1.05 20.34
N VAL A 31 -30.35 -0.94 19.13
CA VAL A 31 -29.65 -1.35 17.89
C VAL A 31 -28.39 -0.51 17.68
N THR A 32 -28.44 0.81 17.87
CA THR A 32 -27.26 1.70 17.80
C THR A 32 -26.18 1.25 18.79
N ILE A 33 -26.54 1.06 20.06
CA ILE A 33 -25.60 0.68 21.13
C ILE A 33 -24.96 -0.68 20.82
N PHE A 34 -25.77 -1.66 20.41
CA PHE A 34 -25.27 -2.98 20.04
C PHE A 34 -24.33 -2.91 18.84
N SER A 35 -24.72 -2.15 17.81
CA SER A 35 -23.93 -1.96 16.59
C SER A 35 -22.56 -1.36 16.89
N ILE A 36 -22.50 -0.28 17.67
CA ILE A 36 -21.24 0.38 18.07
C ILE A 36 -20.37 -0.55 18.93
N LYS A 37 -20.98 -1.27 19.87
CA LYS A 37 -20.25 -2.20 20.74
C LYS A 37 -19.66 -3.36 19.94
N TYR A 38 -20.39 -3.83 18.93
CA TYR A 38 -19.94 -4.92 18.08
C TYR A 38 -18.92 -4.46 17.04
N SER A 39 -19.09 -3.29 16.44
CA SER A 39 -18.15 -2.70 15.48
C SER A 39 -16.79 -2.40 16.09
N SER A 40 -16.76 -2.03 17.37
CA SER A 40 -15.54 -1.73 18.13
C SER A 40 -14.73 -2.97 18.52
N ARG A 41 -15.18 -4.18 18.15
CA ARG A 41 -14.40 -5.41 18.40
C ARG A 41 -13.18 -5.45 17.49
N PRO A 42 -12.01 -5.87 18.03
CA PRO A 42 -10.84 -6.07 17.20
C PRO A 42 -11.09 -7.17 16.13
N PRO A 43 -10.24 -7.25 15.10
CA PRO A 43 -10.26 -8.37 14.15
C PRO A 43 -10.18 -9.73 14.86
N ASP A 44 -10.90 -10.71 14.33
CA ASP A 44 -10.87 -12.11 14.76
C ASP A 44 -10.66 -13.06 13.57
N GLU A 45 -10.60 -14.37 13.82
CA GLU A 45 -10.33 -15.39 12.78
C GLU A 45 -11.39 -15.46 11.67
N ASP A 46 -12.64 -15.07 11.98
CA ASP A 46 -13.74 -15.04 11.01
C ASP A 46 -13.81 -13.66 10.31
N HIS A 47 -13.24 -12.62 10.91
CA HIS A 47 -13.28 -11.22 10.44
C HIS A 47 -11.91 -10.54 10.58
N ASN A 48 -10.97 -10.92 9.71
CA ASN A 48 -9.57 -10.42 9.73
C ASN A 48 -9.43 -8.91 9.53
N TYR A 49 -10.46 -8.23 8.98
CA TYR A 49 -10.49 -6.77 8.79
C TYR A 49 -11.35 -6.05 9.85
N GLY A 50 -11.83 -6.78 10.87
CA GLY A 50 -12.67 -6.26 11.94
C GLY A 50 -14.15 -6.15 11.57
N HIS A 51 -14.90 -5.51 12.48
CA HIS A 51 -16.36 -5.50 12.48
C HIS A 51 -16.99 -4.14 12.13
N GLU A 52 -16.18 -3.18 11.68
CA GLU A 52 -16.58 -1.78 11.50
C GLU A 52 -17.76 -1.60 10.51
N LYS A 53 -17.90 -2.49 9.50
CA LYS A 53 -19.00 -2.41 8.53
C LYS A 53 -20.40 -2.58 9.13
N ILE A 54 -20.51 -3.13 10.34
CA ILE A 54 -21.81 -3.34 11.02
C ILE A 54 -22.49 -2.02 11.40
N GLU A 55 -21.73 -0.94 11.61
CA GLU A 55 -22.32 0.39 11.79
C GLU A 55 -23.07 0.86 10.55
N ASN A 56 -22.56 0.56 9.36
CA ASN A 56 -23.22 0.94 8.10
C ASN A 56 -24.53 0.16 7.91
N PHE A 57 -24.56 -1.12 8.28
CA PHE A 57 -25.79 -1.92 8.29
C PHE A 57 -26.82 -1.37 9.29
N SER A 58 -26.40 -1.03 10.51
CA SER A 58 -27.27 -0.40 11.50
C SER A 58 -27.81 0.94 11.01
N ALA A 59 -26.98 1.77 10.40
CA ALA A 59 -27.40 3.04 9.83
C ALA A 59 -28.48 2.85 8.74
N LEU A 60 -28.30 1.88 7.84
CA LEU A 60 -29.30 1.56 6.82
C LEU A 60 -30.60 1.03 7.42
N PHE A 61 -30.51 0.19 8.46
CA PHE A 61 -31.69 -0.31 9.16
C PHE A 61 -32.49 0.83 9.81
N GLN A 62 -31.82 1.80 10.41
CA GLN A 62 -32.46 2.98 11.00
C GLN A 62 -33.12 3.86 9.93
N VAL A 63 -32.43 4.09 8.81
CA VAL A 63 -33.03 4.85 7.71
C VAL A 63 -34.22 4.11 7.08
N LEU A 64 -34.20 2.77 7.05
CA LEU A 64 -35.36 1.99 6.63
C LEU A 64 -36.56 2.22 7.54
N ILE A 65 -36.37 2.17 8.87
CA ILE A 65 -37.43 2.50 9.83
C ILE A 65 -37.95 3.92 9.59
N LEU A 66 -37.04 4.88 9.39
CA LEU A 66 -37.39 6.27 9.08
C LEU A 66 -38.23 6.41 7.81
N PHE A 67 -37.93 5.63 6.76
CA PHE A 67 -38.74 5.63 5.54
C PHE A 67 -40.11 4.99 5.75
N LEU A 68 -40.20 3.93 6.56
CA LEU A 68 -41.48 3.29 6.89
C LEU A 68 -42.38 4.24 7.69
N THR A 69 -41.84 4.93 8.71
CA THR A 69 -42.58 5.91 9.49
C THR A 69 -42.98 7.12 8.64
N SER A 70 -42.08 7.62 7.79
CA SER A 70 -42.38 8.71 6.84
C SER A 70 -43.48 8.34 5.85
N SER A 71 -43.44 7.11 5.32
CA SER A 71 -44.48 6.60 4.40
C SER A 71 -45.85 6.49 5.08
N TYR A 72 -45.87 6.07 6.35
CA TYR A 72 -47.08 6.03 7.16
C TYR A 72 -47.66 7.44 7.40
N ILE A 73 -46.81 8.43 7.70
CA ILE A 73 -47.24 9.83 7.88
C ILE A 73 -47.84 10.38 6.57
N ILE A 74 -47.22 10.11 5.42
CA ILE A 74 -47.76 10.52 4.11
C ILE A 74 -49.12 9.88 3.87
N TYR A 75 -49.26 8.57 4.12
CA TYR A 75 -50.53 7.86 3.97
C TYR A 75 -51.62 8.49 4.84
N GLU A 76 -51.33 8.74 6.12
CA GLU A 76 -52.27 9.36 7.06
C GLU A 76 -52.62 10.80 6.67
N ALA A 77 -51.65 11.59 6.23
CA ALA A 77 -51.86 12.97 5.75
C ALA A 77 -52.78 13.01 4.52
N ILE A 78 -52.56 12.11 3.55
CA ILE A 78 -53.42 11.98 2.36
C ILE A 78 -54.83 11.52 2.79
N ASN A 79 -54.93 10.53 3.67
CA ASN A 79 -56.21 10.03 4.16
C ASN A 79 -57.04 11.13 4.87
N ARG A 80 -56.39 11.98 5.67
CA ARG A 80 -57.02 13.16 6.30
C ARG A 80 -57.45 14.23 5.29
N LEU A 81 -56.73 14.38 4.18
CA LEU A 81 -57.09 15.34 3.14
C LEU A 81 -58.34 14.91 2.35
N PHE A 82 -58.52 13.61 2.13
CA PHE A 82 -59.57 13.09 1.24
C PHE A 82 -60.75 12.40 1.92
N ILE A 83 -60.58 11.76 3.08
CA ILE A 83 -61.57 10.84 3.67
C ILE A 83 -62.15 11.32 5.00
N ASN A 84 -61.30 11.63 6.00
CA ASN A 84 -61.76 11.94 7.37
C ASN A 84 -61.72 13.43 7.67
N LYS A 85 -62.89 14.09 7.69
CA LYS A 85 -63.01 15.55 7.83
C LYS A 85 -62.95 16.10 9.26
N ASP A 86 -63.13 15.27 10.28
CA ASP A 86 -63.18 15.73 11.67
C ASP A 86 -62.60 14.70 12.64
N VAL A 87 -61.32 14.86 12.97
CA VAL A 87 -60.79 14.34 14.24
C VAL A 87 -60.95 15.48 15.24
N GLU A 88 -61.87 15.34 16.20
CA GLU A 88 -61.98 16.27 17.34
C GLU A 88 -60.73 16.12 18.22
N VAL A 89 -59.69 16.90 17.91
CA VAL A 89 -58.54 17.00 18.79
C VAL A 89 -58.91 17.92 19.94
N LYS A 90 -59.26 17.34 21.09
CA LYS A 90 -59.41 18.11 22.34
C LYS A 90 -58.02 18.61 22.76
N VAL A 91 -57.74 19.87 22.43
CA VAL A 91 -56.49 20.55 22.79
C VAL A 91 -56.44 20.72 24.31
N ASN A 92 -55.62 19.91 24.97
CA ASN A 92 -55.33 20.03 26.39
C ASN A 92 -53.96 20.69 26.57
N ILE A 93 -53.87 21.71 27.44
CA ILE A 93 -52.62 22.44 27.73
C ILE A 93 -51.48 21.49 28.16
N TRP A 94 -51.83 20.39 28.83
CA TRP A 94 -50.88 19.36 29.24
C TRP A 94 -50.24 18.59 28.07
N ILE A 95 -50.96 18.44 26.95
CA ILE A 95 -50.43 17.79 25.73
C ILE A 95 -49.39 18.71 25.06
N ILE A 96 -49.69 20.00 24.95
CA ILE A 96 -48.76 20.98 24.38
C ILE A 96 -47.48 21.05 25.23
N LEU A 97 -47.62 21.10 26.56
CA LEU A 97 -46.46 21.10 27.47
C LEU A 97 -45.61 19.84 27.30
N ALA A 98 -46.23 18.66 27.19
CA ALA A 98 -45.52 17.40 26.98
C ALA A 98 -44.76 17.37 25.64
N LEU A 99 -45.36 17.88 24.56
CA LEU A 99 -44.72 17.97 23.25
C LEU A 99 -43.52 18.94 23.27
N VAL A 100 -43.66 20.11 23.90
CA VAL A 100 -42.56 21.08 24.05
C VAL A 100 -41.39 20.46 24.82
N VAL A 101 -41.66 19.78 25.93
CA VAL A 101 -40.61 19.09 26.71
C VAL A 101 -39.94 18.00 25.88
N SER A 102 -40.69 17.22 25.09
CA SER A 102 -40.10 16.24 24.17
C SER A 102 -39.15 16.88 23.18
N ILE A 103 -39.58 17.95 22.50
CA ILE A 103 -38.77 18.65 21.51
C ILE A 103 -37.46 19.15 22.12
N VAL A 104 -37.48 19.71 23.33
CA VAL A 104 -36.26 20.18 24.00
C VAL A 104 -35.28 19.03 24.26
N ILE A 105 -35.79 17.88 24.72
CA ILE A 105 -34.98 16.67 24.93
C ILE A 105 -34.41 16.17 23.59
N ASP A 106 -35.22 16.13 22.55
CA ASP A 106 -34.83 15.64 21.23
C ASP A 106 -33.78 16.55 20.58
N ILE A 107 -33.92 17.87 20.72
CA ILE A 107 -32.91 18.85 20.29
C ILE A 107 -31.57 18.59 20.99
N TRP A 108 -31.59 18.38 22.30
CA TRP A 108 -30.39 18.09 23.07
C TRP A 108 -29.73 16.78 22.61
N ARG A 109 -30.51 15.70 22.44
CA ARG A 109 -30.04 14.40 21.94
C ARG A 109 -29.44 14.50 20.54
N ALA A 110 -30.18 15.08 19.60
CA ALA A 110 -29.74 15.24 18.22
C ALA A 110 -28.44 16.06 18.11
N LYS A 111 -28.28 17.09 18.94
CA LYS A 111 -27.07 17.91 18.96
C LYS A 111 -25.85 17.14 19.47
N ILE A 112 -26.00 16.35 20.54
CA ILE A 112 -24.92 15.51 21.07
C ILE A 112 -24.55 14.43 20.06
N LEU A 113 -25.53 13.68 19.55
CA LEU A 113 -25.30 12.59 18.60
C LEU A 113 -24.62 13.10 17.33
N ARG A 114 -25.06 14.24 16.77
CA ARG A 114 -24.38 14.85 15.61
C ARG A 114 -22.94 15.26 15.87
N ARG A 115 -22.64 15.74 17.07
CA ARG A 115 -21.27 16.11 17.44
C ARG A 115 -20.40 14.86 17.47
N VAL A 116 -20.81 13.86 18.25
CA VAL A 116 -20.06 12.62 18.41
C VAL A 116 -19.93 11.89 17.08
N ALA A 117 -20.98 11.81 16.27
CA ALA A 117 -20.95 11.19 14.93
C ALA A 117 -19.91 11.83 14.01
N LYS A 118 -19.70 13.16 14.10
CA LYS A 118 -18.67 13.86 13.31
C LYS A 118 -17.27 13.61 13.84
N GLU A 119 -17.10 13.57 15.16
CA GLU A 119 -15.81 13.32 15.82
C GLU A 119 -15.34 11.89 15.58
N THR A 120 -16.24 10.91 15.67
CA THR A 120 -15.93 9.48 15.51
C THR A 120 -16.14 8.95 14.09
N LYS A 121 -16.66 9.78 13.18
CA LYS A 121 -17.06 9.39 11.81
C LYS A 121 -18.07 8.23 11.78
N SER A 122 -18.88 8.06 12.84
CA SER A 122 -19.87 6.97 12.95
C SER A 122 -21.14 7.24 12.16
N ASN A 123 -21.43 6.37 11.19
CA ASN A 123 -22.65 6.44 10.40
C ASN A 123 -23.90 6.02 11.19
N ALA A 124 -23.75 5.11 12.17
CA ALA A 124 -24.85 4.69 13.05
C ALA A 124 -25.31 5.85 13.95
N LEU A 125 -24.38 6.61 14.54
CA LEU A 125 -24.71 7.79 15.35
C LEU A 125 -25.32 8.93 14.50
N GLU A 126 -24.87 9.07 13.25
CA GLU A 126 -25.44 10.06 12.32
C GLU A 126 -26.88 9.71 11.94
N ALA A 127 -27.20 8.43 11.76
CA ALA A 127 -28.55 7.94 11.51
C ALA A 127 -29.47 8.13 12.72
N ASP A 128 -29.00 7.83 13.91
CA ASP A 128 -29.74 8.03 15.16
C ASP A 128 -30.03 9.53 15.39
N ALA A 129 -29.04 10.39 15.11
CA ALA A 129 -29.23 11.84 15.11
C ALA A 129 -30.28 12.32 14.10
N LEU A 130 -30.34 11.72 12.91
CA LEU A 130 -31.34 12.06 11.89
C LEU A 130 -32.74 11.62 12.33
N HIS A 131 -32.86 10.45 12.96
CA HIS A 131 -34.11 9.94 13.53
C HIS A 131 -34.68 10.94 14.55
N PHE A 132 -33.88 11.38 15.54
CA PHE A 132 -34.35 12.40 16.48
C PHE A 132 -34.61 13.76 15.82
N THR A 133 -33.90 14.10 14.75
CA THR A 133 -34.23 15.32 13.98
C THR A 133 -35.59 15.22 13.32
N SER A 134 -35.94 14.06 12.78
CA SER A 134 -37.26 13.77 12.22
C SER A 134 -38.35 13.91 13.28
N ASP A 135 -38.11 13.44 14.51
CA ASP A 135 -39.05 13.57 15.63
C ASP A 135 -39.25 15.03 16.05
N ILE A 136 -38.18 15.83 16.11
CA ILE A 136 -38.26 17.28 16.38
C ILE A 136 -39.13 17.97 15.34
N LEU A 137 -38.88 17.70 14.05
CA LEU A 137 -39.59 18.36 12.96
C LEU A 137 -41.07 17.94 12.96
N SER A 138 -41.34 16.65 13.09
CA SER A 138 -42.71 16.10 13.18
C SER A 138 -43.48 16.70 14.36
N SER A 139 -42.88 16.71 15.56
CA SER A 139 -43.51 17.28 16.76
C SER A 139 -43.73 18.79 16.63
N SER A 140 -42.80 19.50 15.98
CA SER A 140 -42.93 20.95 15.75
C SER A 140 -44.10 21.28 14.83
N ILE A 141 -44.33 20.49 13.78
CA ILE A 141 -45.50 20.65 12.90
C ILE A 141 -46.78 20.42 13.70
N VAL A 142 -46.86 19.35 14.48
CA VAL A 142 -48.06 19.04 15.27
C VAL A 142 -48.39 20.22 16.18
N ILE A 143 -47.41 20.83 16.85
CA ILE A 143 -47.62 22.03 17.67
C ILE A 143 -48.15 23.20 16.81
N VAL A 144 -47.55 23.45 15.65
CA VAL A 144 -47.98 24.52 14.73
C VAL A 144 -49.40 24.26 14.23
N GLY A 145 -49.74 23.03 13.86
CA GLY A 145 -51.06 22.60 13.44
C GLY A 145 -52.12 22.79 14.54
N LEU A 146 -51.82 22.37 15.77
CA LEU A 146 -52.67 22.60 16.93
C LEU A 146 -52.90 24.10 17.19
N LEU A 147 -51.86 24.92 17.05
CA LEU A 147 -51.96 26.38 17.19
C LEU A 147 -52.84 26.99 16.09
N MET A 148 -52.71 26.54 14.84
CA MET A 148 -53.52 27.01 13.72
C MET A 148 -55.00 26.60 13.85
N ILE A 149 -55.28 25.41 14.39
CA ILE A 149 -56.64 24.97 14.74
C ILE A 149 -57.21 25.85 15.84
N TYR A 150 -56.44 26.15 16.90
CA TYR A 150 -56.86 27.04 17.99
C TYR A 150 -57.20 28.46 17.49
N LEU A 151 -56.46 28.96 16.50
CA LEU A 151 -56.66 30.29 15.89
C LEU A 151 -57.72 30.31 14.75
N ASN A 152 -58.38 29.18 14.44
CA ASN A 152 -59.37 29.04 13.36
C ASN A 152 -58.86 29.43 11.93
N ILE A 153 -57.55 29.31 11.66
CA ILE A 153 -56.94 29.86 10.43
C ILE A 153 -57.13 28.94 9.21
N SER A 154 -56.94 27.61 9.33
CA SER A 154 -57.34 26.60 8.34
C SER A 154 -56.87 25.20 8.75
N LYS A 155 -57.73 24.16 8.62
CA LYS A 155 -57.37 22.75 8.87
C LYS A 155 -56.40 22.16 7.83
N ILE A 156 -56.30 22.75 6.65
CA ILE A 156 -55.48 22.24 5.53
C ILE A 156 -53.99 22.53 5.72
N ALA A 157 -53.66 23.59 6.47
CA ALA A 157 -52.29 24.03 6.68
C ALA A 157 -51.43 22.99 7.44
N ASP A 158 -52.03 22.26 8.38
CA ASP A 158 -51.37 21.17 9.14
C ASP A 158 -50.93 20.03 8.21
N THR A 159 -51.84 19.54 7.36
CA THR A 159 -51.56 18.46 6.42
C THR A 159 -50.49 18.83 5.40
N VAL A 160 -50.52 20.06 4.88
CA VAL A 160 -49.50 20.53 3.92
C VAL A 160 -48.13 20.66 4.60
N ALA A 161 -48.08 21.20 5.82
CA ALA A 161 -46.83 21.29 6.58
C ALA A 161 -46.24 19.90 6.87
N ALA A 162 -47.08 18.95 7.27
CA ALA A 162 -46.68 17.55 7.51
C ALA A 162 -46.05 16.91 6.26
N LEU A 163 -46.67 17.11 5.08
CA LEU A 163 -46.11 16.59 3.81
C LEU A 163 -44.78 17.24 3.45
N ILE A 164 -44.64 18.56 3.60
CA ILE A 164 -43.39 19.28 3.30
C ILE A 164 -42.24 18.74 4.16
N VAL A 165 -42.44 18.65 5.47
CA VAL A 165 -41.40 18.16 6.38
C VAL A 165 -41.08 16.69 6.13
N THR A 166 -42.09 15.86 5.88
CA THR A 166 -41.84 14.45 5.56
C THR A 166 -41.01 14.31 4.27
N GLY A 167 -41.24 15.18 3.28
CA GLY A 167 -40.37 15.28 2.10
C GLY A 167 -38.91 15.63 2.44
N ILE A 168 -38.70 16.58 3.36
CA ILE A 168 -37.35 16.94 3.86
C ILE A 168 -36.70 15.74 4.57
N ILE A 169 -37.44 15.03 5.42
CA ILE A 169 -36.96 13.84 6.15
C ILE A 169 -36.55 12.74 5.15
N ILE A 170 -37.38 12.44 4.16
CA ILE A 170 -37.07 11.46 3.12
C ILE A 170 -35.80 11.86 2.35
N PHE A 171 -35.66 13.13 1.97
CA PHE A 171 -34.47 13.61 1.28
C PHE A 171 -33.19 13.44 2.11
N LEU A 172 -33.24 13.78 3.40
CA LEU A 172 -32.11 13.59 4.32
C LEU A 172 -31.80 12.10 4.54
N GLY A 173 -32.83 11.26 4.67
CA GLY A 173 -32.71 9.81 4.76
C GLY A 173 -32.05 9.22 3.51
N PHE A 174 -32.43 9.69 2.31
CA PHE A 174 -31.82 9.23 1.07
C PHE A 174 -30.33 9.59 1.00
N LYS A 175 -29.96 10.81 1.39
CA LYS A 175 -28.56 11.24 1.46
C LYS A 175 -27.74 10.35 2.40
N LEU A 176 -28.30 10.00 3.57
CA LEU A 176 -27.61 9.14 4.54
C LEU A 176 -27.54 7.68 4.08
N SER A 177 -28.62 7.16 3.48
CA SER A 177 -28.63 5.82 2.87
C SER A 177 -27.53 5.69 1.83
N ARG A 178 -27.40 6.68 0.94
CA ARG A 178 -26.35 6.68 -0.08
C ARG A 178 -24.97 6.64 0.56
N LYS A 179 -24.73 7.41 1.62
CA LYS A 179 -23.45 7.40 2.36
C LYS A 179 -23.16 6.03 2.99
N ALA A 180 -24.14 5.38 3.60
CA ALA A 180 -23.96 4.06 4.21
C ALA A 180 -23.76 2.95 3.17
N ILE A 181 -24.48 3.00 2.04
CA ILE A 181 -24.28 2.08 0.90
C ILE A 181 -22.89 2.29 0.30
N ASP A 182 -22.48 3.55 0.06
CA ASP A 182 -21.15 3.89 -0.42
C ASP A 182 -20.05 3.30 0.48
N ALA A 183 -20.23 3.37 1.81
CA ALA A 183 -19.30 2.78 2.77
C ALA A 183 -19.28 1.24 2.71
N LEU A 184 -20.41 0.59 2.45
CA LEU A 184 -20.45 -0.88 2.26
C LEU A 184 -19.80 -1.31 0.94
N MET A 185 -19.92 -0.50 -0.11
CA MET A 185 -19.31 -0.70 -1.42
C MET A 185 -17.84 -0.26 -1.49
N ASP A 186 -17.19 -0.02 -0.34
CA ASP A 186 -15.77 0.33 -0.26
C ASP A 186 -15.41 1.62 -1.05
N ARG A 187 -16.32 2.58 -1.10
CA ARG A 187 -16.10 3.83 -1.84
C ARG A 187 -14.95 4.64 -1.25
N VAL A 188 -14.03 5.04 -2.12
CA VAL A 188 -12.87 5.86 -1.76
C VAL A 188 -13.31 7.25 -1.27
N PRO A 189 -12.72 7.76 -0.17
CA PRO A 189 -12.90 9.15 0.23
C PRO A 189 -12.49 10.13 -0.87
N ALA A 190 -13.26 11.21 -1.02
CA ALA A 190 -13.05 12.18 -2.09
C ALA A 190 -11.64 12.77 -2.06
N GLY A 191 -10.95 12.76 -3.21
CA GLY A 191 -9.60 13.30 -3.38
C GLY A 191 -8.46 12.44 -2.81
N MET A 192 -8.76 11.38 -2.05
CA MET A 192 -7.74 10.53 -1.43
C MET A 192 -6.95 9.72 -2.45
N TYR A 193 -7.62 9.16 -3.46
CA TYR A 193 -6.99 8.39 -4.52
C TYR A 193 -5.88 9.17 -5.24
N GLU A 194 -6.21 10.36 -5.75
CA GLU A 194 -5.25 11.21 -6.46
C GLU A 194 -4.12 11.67 -5.54
N LYS A 195 -4.43 11.99 -4.28
CA LYS A 195 -3.42 12.44 -3.33
C LYS A 195 -2.41 11.33 -2.98
N VAL A 196 -2.88 10.12 -2.70
CA VAL A 196 -2.00 8.96 -2.43
C VAL A 196 -1.12 8.66 -3.65
N LYS A 197 -1.70 8.68 -4.85
CA LYS A 197 -0.96 8.45 -6.10
C LYS A 197 0.12 9.50 -6.33
N TYR A 198 -0.22 10.78 -6.14
CA TYR A 198 0.70 11.89 -6.32
C TYR A 198 1.88 11.83 -5.34
N GLU A 199 1.60 11.68 -4.03
CA GLU A 199 2.65 11.63 -3.01
C GLU A 199 3.57 10.41 -3.18
N THR A 200 3.04 9.29 -3.67
CA THR A 200 3.85 8.09 -3.95
C THR A 200 4.78 8.28 -5.14
N LEU A 201 4.32 8.93 -6.21
CA LEU A 201 5.14 9.22 -7.40
C LEU A 201 6.26 10.24 -7.14
N LEU A 202 6.21 10.98 -6.03
CA LEU A 202 7.28 11.90 -5.63
C LEU A 202 8.44 11.21 -4.93
N ILE A 203 8.30 9.94 -4.56
CA ILE A 203 9.32 9.18 -3.85
C ILE A 203 10.37 8.69 -4.85
N GLU A 204 11.64 8.94 -4.53
CA GLU A 204 12.77 8.50 -5.33
C GLU A 204 12.79 6.97 -5.46
N GLY A 205 13.03 6.47 -6.67
CA GLY A 205 13.01 5.05 -6.98
C GLY A 205 11.64 4.47 -7.38
N VAL A 206 10.55 5.24 -7.24
CA VAL A 206 9.24 4.88 -7.78
C VAL A 206 9.13 5.33 -9.24
N GLU A 207 9.16 4.39 -10.17
CA GLU A 207 9.06 4.65 -11.61
C GLU A 207 7.60 4.82 -12.07
N GLY A 208 6.67 4.24 -11.32
CA GLY A 208 5.26 4.26 -11.67
C GLY A 208 4.36 3.55 -10.67
N ILE A 209 3.06 3.62 -10.91
CA ILE A 209 2.04 2.93 -10.12
C ILE A 209 1.14 2.18 -11.10
N LYS A 210 1.22 0.84 -11.07
CA LYS A 210 0.43 -0.03 -11.94
C LYS A 210 -1.01 -0.15 -11.47
N SER A 211 -1.21 -0.30 -10.17
CA SER A 211 -2.54 -0.35 -9.57
C SER A 211 -2.54 0.20 -8.16
N CYS A 212 -3.65 0.82 -7.78
CA CYS A 212 -3.89 1.33 -6.44
C CYS A 212 -5.36 1.08 -6.10
N ARG A 213 -5.62 0.44 -4.97
CA ARG A 213 -6.97 0.21 -4.44
C ARG A 213 -7.02 0.77 -3.05
N ILE A 214 -7.99 1.64 -2.82
CA ILE A 214 -8.21 2.28 -1.52
C ILE A 214 -9.63 1.92 -1.09
N ARG A 215 -9.81 1.57 0.18
CA ARG A 215 -11.14 1.37 0.77
C ARG A 215 -11.17 1.89 2.19
N GLY A 216 -12.32 2.42 2.61
CA GLY A 216 -12.57 2.79 3.99
C GLY A 216 -13.39 1.71 4.70
N SER A 217 -12.98 1.34 5.91
CA SER A 217 -13.83 0.58 6.84
C SER A 217 -13.87 1.38 8.14
N GLY A 218 -15.04 1.94 8.46
CA GLY A 218 -15.24 2.86 9.58
C GLY A 218 -14.21 3.98 9.63
N SER A 219 -13.31 3.92 10.62
CA SER A 219 -12.26 4.95 10.85
C SER A 219 -10.92 4.63 10.17
N LYS A 220 -10.74 3.39 9.69
CA LYS A 220 -9.53 2.91 9.02
C LYS A 220 -9.59 3.04 7.50
N ILE A 221 -8.43 3.25 6.90
CA ILE A 221 -8.24 3.28 5.45
C ILE A 221 -7.28 2.14 5.06
N TYR A 222 -7.72 1.26 4.17
CA TYR A 222 -6.86 0.21 3.62
C TYR A 222 -6.39 0.62 2.23
N ILE A 223 -5.11 0.43 1.95
CA ILE A 223 -4.47 0.79 0.68
C ILE A 223 -3.67 -0.42 0.19
N ASP A 224 -4.10 -1.02 -0.92
CA ASP A 224 -3.28 -1.97 -1.67
C ASP A 224 -2.65 -1.23 -2.86
N MET A 225 -1.34 -1.32 -3.00
CA MET A 225 -0.64 -0.67 -4.11
C MET A 225 0.36 -1.60 -4.79
N VAL A 226 0.39 -1.53 -6.12
CA VAL A 226 1.47 -2.10 -6.94
C VAL A 226 2.29 -0.95 -7.50
N ILE A 227 3.49 -0.76 -6.96
CA ILE A 227 4.46 0.23 -7.44
C ILE A 227 5.42 -0.41 -8.43
N GLN A 228 5.91 0.38 -9.37
CA GLN A 228 6.90 -0.03 -10.35
C GLN A 228 8.26 0.51 -9.92
N ILE A 229 9.25 -0.37 -9.83
CA ILE A 229 10.63 -0.03 -9.43
C ILE A 229 11.57 -0.51 -10.54
N SER A 230 12.68 0.19 -10.76
CA SER A 230 13.72 -0.26 -11.69
C SER A 230 14.18 -1.68 -11.37
N ARG A 231 14.21 -2.56 -12.38
CA ARG A 231 14.68 -3.95 -12.26
C ARG A 231 16.18 -4.08 -11.96
N LEU A 232 16.94 -2.98 -12.05
CA LEU A 232 18.36 -2.94 -11.72
C LEU A 232 18.63 -2.70 -10.24
N VAL A 233 17.61 -2.27 -9.49
CA VAL A 233 17.75 -1.96 -8.07
C VAL A 233 17.91 -3.27 -7.28
N PRO A 234 18.94 -3.39 -6.40
CA PRO A 234 19.07 -4.53 -5.51
C PRO A 234 17.81 -4.71 -4.66
N PHE A 235 17.43 -5.96 -4.39
CA PHE A 235 16.20 -6.25 -3.65
C PHE A 235 16.10 -5.53 -2.30
N SER A 236 17.21 -5.37 -1.56
CA SER A 236 17.22 -4.62 -0.31
C SER A 236 16.87 -3.14 -0.50
N GLN A 237 17.36 -2.50 -1.55
CA GLN A 237 17.03 -1.10 -1.86
C GLN A 237 15.59 -0.98 -2.37
N ALA A 238 15.07 -1.97 -3.08
CA ALA A 238 13.65 -2.02 -3.44
C ALA A 238 12.76 -2.06 -2.18
N HIS A 239 13.18 -2.78 -1.14
CA HIS A 239 12.53 -2.78 0.16
C HIS A 239 12.58 -1.39 0.82
N ASP A 240 13.73 -0.73 0.82
CA ASP A 240 13.86 0.63 1.36
C ASP A 240 12.94 1.64 0.64
N ILE A 241 12.75 1.49 -0.68
CA ILE A 241 11.79 2.30 -1.45
C ILE A 241 10.36 2.02 -0.98
N MET A 242 9.97 0.76 -0.82
CA MET A 242 8.64 0.39 -0.31
C MET A 242 8.41 0.95 1.10
N ASP A 243 9.37 0.83 2.01
CA ASP A 243 9.30 1.37 3.38
C ASP A 243 9.11 2.90 3.37
N ASN A 244 9.79 3.61 2.45
CA ASN A 244 9.61 5.05 2.29
C ASN A 244 8.21 5.41 1.80
N VAL A 245 7.62 4.61 0.90
CA VAL A 245 6.23 4.78 0.45
C VAL A 245 5.26 4.54 1.60
N GLU A 246 5.42 3.45 2.35
CA GLU A 246 4.59 3.16 3.52
C GLU A 246 4.63 4.29 4.54
N LYS A 247 5.84 4.72 4.92
CA LYS A 247 6.05 5.81 5.88
C LYS A 247 5.37 7.11 5.43
N LYS A 248 5.52 7.47 4.15
CA LYS A 248 4.89 8.67 3.58
C LYS A 248 3.36 8.61 3.65
N ILE A 249 2.78 7.43 3.44
CA ILE A 249 1.33 7.21 3.54
C ILE A 249 0.87 7.28 5.01
N TYR A 250 1.61 6.67 5.94
CA TYR A 250 1.31 6.75 7.38
C TYR A 250 1.37 8.18 7.93
N ASP A 251 2.35 8.98 7.49
CA ASP A 251 2.46 10.40 7.86
C ASP A 251 1.28 11.23 7.33
N MET A 252 0.66 10.80 6.23
CA MET A 252 -0.49 11.47 5.62
C MET A 252 -1.83 11.02 6.20
N ILE A 253 -1.93 9.76 6.64
CA ILE A 253 -3.18 9.10 7.05
C ILE A 253 -2.92 8.30 8.33
N GLU A 254 -3.32 8.87 9.47
CA GLU A 254 -3.07 8.32 10.82
C GLU A 254 -3.56 6.87 11.02
N ASN A 255 -4.68 6.48 10.40
CA ASN A 255 -5.27 5.14 10.51
C ASN A 255 -5.22 4.37 9.18
N ALA A 256 -4.14 4.50 8.43
CA ALA A 256 -3.91 3.69 7.24
C ALA A 256 -3.41 2.29 7.59
N ASP A 257 -3.75 1.33 6.74
CA ASP A 257 -3.17 -0.01 6.67
C ASP A 257 -2.78 -0.23 5.21
N VAL A 258 -1.49 -0.39 4.96
CA VAL A 258 -0.91 -0.33 3.62
C VAL A 258 -0.23 -1.64 3.30
N VAL A 259 -0.52 -2.17 2.11
CA VAL A 259 0.20 -3.31 1.54
C VAL A 259 0.77 -2.88 0.19
N ILE A 260 2.08 -2.91 0.06
CA ILE A 260 2.79 -2.54 -1.16
C ILE A 260 3.41 -3.78 -1.79
N HIS A 261 3.18 -3.94 -3.09
CA HIS A 261 3.88 -4.89 -3.93
C HIS A 261 4.73 -4.13 -4.95
N SER A 262 6.00 -4.48 -5.09
CA SER A 262 6.87 -3.93 -6.13
C SER A 262 6.89 -4.82 -7.35
N GLU A 263 6.69 -4.25 -8.54
CA GLU A 263 6.97 -4.90 -9.81
C GLU A 263 8.20 -4.29 -10.49
N PRO A 264 9.17 -5.12 -10.91
CA PRO A 264 10.33 -4.64 -11.65
C PRO A 264 9.92 -4.16 -13.05
N VAL A 265 10.45 -3.03 -13.50
CA VAL A 265 10.21 -2.48 -14.85
C VAL A 265 11.50 -2.08 -15.54
N GLU A 266 11.46 -2.14 -16.87
CA GLU A 266 12.50 -1.56 -17.71
C GLU A 266 12.46 -0.03 -17.63
N THR A 267 13.60 0.59 -17.37
CA THR A 267 13.74 2.05 -17.33
C THR A 267 14.49 2.61 -18.54
N LYS A 268 14.36 3.91 -18.78
CA LYS A 268 15.06 4.58 -19.89
C LYS A 268 16.58 4.66 -19.71
N ASN A 269 17.06 4.47 -18.47
CA ASN A 269 18.46 4.64 -18.12
C ASN A 269 19.25 3.32 -18.23
N GLU A 270 18.60 2.22 -18.62
CA GLU A 270 19.28 0.93 -18.77
C GLU A 270 20.24 0.93 -19.95
N THR A 271 21.49 0.56 -19.67
CA THR A 271 22.48 0.30 -20.72
C THR A 271 22.18 -1.02 -21.44
N ILE A 272 22.83 -1.25 -22.57
CA ILE A 272 22.74 -2.56 -23.27
C ILE A 272 23.21 -3.68 -22.35
N ASN A 273 24.28 -3.44 -21.59
CA ASN A 273 24.83 -4.41 -20.65
C ASN A 273 23.80 -4.75 -19.55
N ASP A 274 23.07 -3.75 -19.05
CA ASP A 274 22.00 -3.96 -18.07
C ASP A 274 20.87 -4.81 -18.64
N LYS A 275 20.43 -4.51 -19.87
CA LYS A 275 19.39 -5.29 -20.53
C LYS A 275 19.82 -6.75 -20.75
N ILE A 276 21.04 -6.97 -21.24
CA ILE A 276 21.61 -8.32 -21.39
C ILE A 276 21.59 -9.05 -20.03
N ARG A 277 22.08 -8.38 -18.98
CA ARG A 277 22.09 -8.94 -17.61
C ARG A 277 20.70 -9.36 -17.15
N MET A 278 19.68 -8.54 -17.41
CA MET A 278 18.29 -8.83 -17.04
C MET A 278 17.74 -10.05 -17.79
N VAL A 279 17.95 -10.15 -19.10
CA VAL A 279 17.52 -11.30 -19.91
C VAL A 279 18.14 -12.60 -19.41
N VAL A 280 19.42 -12.58 -19.04
CA VAL A 280 20.14 -13.74 -18.48
C VAL A 280 19.59 -14.10 -17.09
N ASN A 281 19.43 -13.11 -16.21
CA ASN A 281 18.90 -13.33 -14.86
C ASN A 281 17.47 -13.92 -14.87
N GLU A 282 16.60 -13.46 -15.78
CA GLU A 282 15.26 -14.01 -15.97
C GLU A 282 15.26 -15.48 -16.41
N SER A 283 16.35 -15.93 -17.03
CA SER A 283 16.56 -17.32 -17.43
C SER A 283 17.14 -18.17 -16.29
N GLY A 284 17.29 -17.60 -15.09
CA GLY A 284 17.79 -18.28 -13.89
C GLY A 284 19.31 -18.46 -13.85
N LEU A 285 20.05 -17.75 -14.69
CA LEU A 285 21.49 -17.86 -14.82
C LEU A 285 22.19 -16.58 -14.37
N LYS A 286 23.47 -16.69 -14.04
CA LYS A 286 24.31 -15.56 -13.68
C LYS A 286 25.24 -15.21 -14.83
N CYS A 287 25.54 -13.92 -14.97
CA CYS A 287 26.54 -13.45 -15.90
C CYS A 287 27.44 -12.37 -15.30
N HIS A 288 28.67 -12.33 -15.80
CA HIS A 288 29.66 -11.30 -15.50
C HIS A 288 30.39 -10.89 -16.79
N ASP A 289 31.25 -9.88 -16.68
CA ASP A 289 32.12 -9.41 -17.77
C ASP A 289 31.35 -9.14 -19.08
N ILE A 290 30.25 -8.39 -18.96
CA ILE A 290 29.44 -7.96 -20.11
C ILE A 290 30.09 -6.72 -20.72
N PHE A 291 30.49 -6.83 -21.98
CA PHE A 291 31.04 -5.75 -22.77
C PHE A 291 30.22 -5.54 -24.04
N SER A 292 29.83 -4.30 -24.32
CA SER A 292 29.13 -3.94 -25.55
C SER A 292 29.83 -2.79 -26.24
N HIS A 293 30.13 -2.97 -27.53
CA HIS A 293 30.84 -2.00 -28.36
C HIS A 293 30.06 -1.72 -29.64
N LYS A 294 30.07 -0.45 -30.05
CA LYS A 294 29.49 -0.03 -31.34
C LYS A 294 30.59 0.03 -32.40
N ILE A 295 30.49 -0.82 -33.42
CA ILE A 295 31.44 -0.89 -34.54
C ILE A 295 30.66 -0.64 -35.83
N ASN A 296 30.99 0.40 -36.59
CA ASN A 296 30.38 0.71 -37.89
C ASN A 296 28.83 0.69 -37.89
N ASN A 297 28.22 1.16 -36.80
CA ASN A 297 26.78 1.18 -36.55
C ASN A 297 26.10 -0.16 -36.19
N GLU A 298 26.88 -1.22 -36.04
CA GLU A 298 26.47 -2.49 -35.46
C GLU A 298 26.91 -2.57 -34.01
N ILE A 299 26.20 -3.37 -33.22
CA ILE A 299 26.49 -3.57 -31.80
C ILE A 299 27.00 -4.99 -31.60
N TYR A 300 28.22 -5.07 -31.06
CA TYR A 300 28.90 -6.31 -30.71
C TYR A 300 28.88 -6.42 -29.20
N SER A 301 28.37 -7.52 -28.66
CA SER A 301 28.34 -7.78 -27.23
C SER A 301 29.02 -9.11 -26.90
N GLU A 302 29.79 -9.11 -25.83
CA GLU A 302 30.46 -10.28 -25.28
C GLU A 302 30.08 -10.40 -23.80
N LEU A 303 29.85 -11.62 -23.31
CA LEU A 303 29.56 -11.87 -21.90
C LEU A 303 30.01 -13.26 -21.45
N HIS A 304 30.20 -13.41 -20.14
CA HIS A 304 30.43 -14.70 -19.50
C HIS A 304 29.16 -15.13 -18.75
N ILE A 305 28.75 -16.39 -18.92
CA ILE A 305 27.61 -17.00 -18.21
C ILE A 305 28.11 -18.16 -17.35
N GLU A 306 27.69 -18.18 -16.08
CA GLU A 306 27.98 -19.27 -15.16
C GLU A 306 26.99 -20.42 -15.38
N ILE A 307 27.50 -21.63 -15.66
CA ILE A 307 26.68 -22.83 -15.87
C ILE A 307 27.15 -23.96 -14.94
N GLU A 308 26.22 -24.50 -14.15
CA GLU A 308 26.48 -25.69 -13.32
C GLU A 308 26.62 -26.96 -14.17
N ASN A 309 27.55 -27.85 -13.80
CA ASN A 309 27.75 -29.17 -14.42
C ASN A 309 28.09 -29.14 -15.92
N THR A 310 29.18 -28.46 -16.27
CA THR A 310 29.75 -28.38 -17.63
C THR A 310 30.27 -29.71 -18.22
N ASN A 311 30.07 -30.84 -17.53
CA ASN A 311 30.52 -32.17 -17.96
C ASN A 311 29.90 -32.64 -19.30
N ASP A 312 28.79 -32.01 -19.72
CA ASP A 312 28.11 -32.25 -21.00
C ASP A 312 28.11 -30.97 -21.83
N LEU A 313 29.11 -30.83 -22.69
CA LEU A 313 29.29 -29.67 -23.56
C LEU A 313 28.08 -29.45 -24.49
N THR A 314 27.40 -30.52 -24.91
CA THR A 314 26.24 -30.42 -25.81
C THR A 314 25.08 -29.74 -25.11
N LYS A 315 24.76 -30.14 -23.87
CA LYS A 315 23.71 -29.49 -23.09
C LYS A 315 24.04 -28.04 -22.75
N ALA A 316 25.28 -27.75 -22.37
CA ALA A 316 25.71 -26.39 -22.12
C ALA A 316 25.55 -25.52 -23.38
N HIS A 317 25.88 -26.05 -24.55
CA HIS A 317 25.72 -25.34 -25.82
C HIS A 317 24.25 -25.11 -26.20
N GLU A 318 23.36 -26.08 -25.97
CA GLU A 318 21.92 -25.91 -26.18
C GLU A 318 21.35 -24.78 -25.31
N MET A 319 21.70 -24.76 -24.02
CA MET A 319 21.28 -23.69 -23.09
C MET A 319 21.78 -22.31 -23.53
N ILE A 320 23.05 -22.20 -23.93
CA ILE A 320 23.62 -20.96 -24.44
C ILE A 320 22.93 -20.49 -25.72
N THR A 321 22.61 -21.41 -26.62
CA THR A 321 21.92 -21.09 -27.88
C THR A 321 20.53 -20.50 -27.60
N GLU A 322 19.79 -21.06 -26.63
CA GLU A 322 18.49 -20.53 -26.22
C GLU A 322 18.58 -19.10 -25.66
N ILE A 323 19.59 -18.84 -24.81
CA ILE A 323 19.83 -17.51 -24.23
C ILE A 323 20.25 -16.51 -25.30
N GLU A 324 21.12 -16.91 -26.22
CA GLU A 324 21.54 -16.07 -27.35
C GLU A 324 20.36 -15.64 -28.21
N GLU A 325 19.47 -16.58 -28.57
CA GLU A 325 18.23 -16.30 -29.29
C GLU A 325 17.28 -15.40 -28.50
N LYS A 326 17.19 -15.57 -27.17
CA LYS A 326 16.38 -14.70 -26.30
C LYS A 326 16.94 -13.27 -26.28
N ILE A 327 18.24 -13.09 -26.09
CA ILE A 327 18.91 -11.78 -26.08
C ILE A 327 18.71 -11.06 -27.42
N LYS A 328 18.94 -11.75 -28.55
CA LYS A 328 18.75 -11.15 -29.89
C LYS A 328 17.30 -10.75 -30.18
N ARG A 329 16.33 -11.48 -29.60
CA ARG A 329 14.91 -11.19 -29.77
C ARG A 329 14.45 -9.98 -28.97
N GLU A 330 14.94 -9.83 -27.74
CA GLU A 330 14.56 -8.72 -26.85
C GLU A 330 15.38 -7.45 -27.10
N ILE A 331 16.61 -7.60 -27.61
CA ILE A 331 17.54 -6.49 -27.88
C ILE A 331 17.98 -6.57 -29.36
N ASP A 332 17.05 -6.21 -30.24
CA ASP A 332 17.19 -6.32 -31.71
C ASP A 332 18.33 -5.48 -32.31
N ILE A 333 18.83 -4.48 -31.58
CA ILE A 333 19.98 -3.66 -31.96
C ILE A 333 21.32 -4.41 -31.87
N ILE A 334 21.39 -5.56 -31.17
CA ILE A 334 22.61 -6.37 -31.08
C ILE A 334 22.79 -7.17 -32.37
N SER A 335 23.84 -6.85 -33.12
CA SER A 335 24.17 -7.52 -34.39
C SER A 335 24.98 -8.79 -34.15
N HIS A 336 25.87 -8.76 -33.17
CA HIS A 336 26.77 -9.87 -32.84
C HIS A 336 26.81 -10.09 -31.34
N LEU A 337 26.63 -11.34 -30.93
CA LEU A 337 26.69 -11.77 -29.53
C LEU A 337 27.68 -12.92 -29.41
N LYS A 338 28.54 -12.88 -28.40
CA LYS A 338 29.46 -13.96 -28.08
C LYS A 338 29.37 -14.30 -26.60
N ILE A 339 29.11 -15.57 -26.30
CA ILE A 339 28.92 -16.03 -24.92
C ILE A 339 30.04 -17.00 -24.56
N HIS A 340 30.73 -16.68 -23.48
CA HIS A 340 31.72 -17.54 -22.85
C HIS A 340 31.05 -18.30 -21.69
N ILE A 341 31.34 -19.60 -21.57
CA ILE A 341 30.82 -20.44 -20.49
C ILE A 341 31.88 -20.51 -19.41
N ASP A 342 31.52 -20.10 -18.20
CA ASP A 342 32.36 -20.23 -17.01
C ASP A 342 31.74 -21.19 -15.99
N GLU A 343 32.61 -21.80 -15.19
CA GLU A 343 32.20 -22.58 -14.03
C GLU A 343 31.75 -21.61 -12.91
N PRO A 344 30.63 -21.88 -12.23
CA PRO A 344 30.17 -21.03 -11.14
C PRO A 344 31.20 -20.96 -10.03
N SER A 345 31.31 -19.79 -9.42
CA SER A 345 32.16 -19.60 -8.25
C SER A 345 31.63 -20.42 -7.06
N GLU A 346 32.30 -21.52 -6.71
CA GLU A 346 31.91 -22.33 -5.53
C GLU A 346 32.06 -21.56 -4.21
N ILE A 347 31.17 -21.83 -3.27
CA ILE A 347 30.96 -21.05 -2.04
C ILE A 347 32.15 -21.14 -1.06
N LEU A 348 32.85 -22.27 -1.02
CA LEU A 348 34.00 -22.45 -0.14
C LEU A 348 34.86 -23.60 -0.63
N PHE A 349 36.17 -23.37 -0.76
CA PHE A 349 37.11 -24.45 -0.96
C PHE A 349 38.01 -24.63 0.28
N ASP A 350 38.29 -25.89 0.65
CA ASP A 350 39.36 -26.20 1.60
C ASP A 350 40.69 -25.74 1.02
N THR A 351 41.14 -24.60 1.52
CA THR A 351 42.30 -23.89 1.00
C THR A 351 43.43 -24.00 2.00
N ARG A 352 44.60 -24.45 1.55
CA ARG A 352 45.81 -24.50 2.37
C ARG A 352 46.70 -23.33 2.02
N ASP A 353 47.10 -22.56 3.03
CA ASP A 353 48.21 -21.63 2.89
C ASP A 353 49.50 -22.45 2.77
N ILE A 354 50.19 -22.30 1.65
CA ILE A 354 51.46 -22.99 1.35
C ILE A 354 52.59 -21.96 1.17
N THR A 355 52.42 -20.75 1.68
CA THR A 355 53.38 -19.65 1.52
C THR A 355 54.75 -20.02 2.08
N GLU A 356 54.80 -20.60 3.28
CA GLU A 356 56.05 -21.04 3.92
C GLU A 356 56.75 -22.17 3.14
N ASP A 357 55.97 -23.05 2.51
CA ASP A 357 56.46 -24.15 1.68
C ASP A 357 56.91 -23.66 0.27
N SER A 358 56.53 -22.44 -0.11
CA SER A 358 56.67 -21.88 -1.46
C SER A 358 57.69 -20.75 -1.54
N ASN A 359 58.77 -20.82 -0.75
CA ASN A 359 59.83 -19.79 -0.68
C ASN A 359 60.44 -19.40 -2.04
N GLU A 360 60.53 -20.35 -2.98
CA GLU A 360 61.04 -20.11 -4.33
C GLU A 360 60.08 -19.24 -5.15
N ILE A 361 58.78 -19.53 -5.09
CA ILE A 361 57.72 -18.74 -5.73
C ILE A 361 57.75 -17.31 -5.18
N VAL A 362 57.79 -17.15 -3.85
CA VAL A 362 57.81 -15.83 -3.21
C VAL A 362 59.05 -15.01 -3.60
N ARG A 363 60.24 -15.64 -3.68
CA ARG A 363 61.45 -14.96 -4.18
C ARG A 363 61.30 -14.53 -5.63
N ASN A 364 60.78 -15.40 -6.49
CA ASN A 364 60.61 -15.09 -7.90
C ASN A 364 59.63 -13.93 -8.12
N VAL A 365 58.52 -13.89 -7.37
CA VAL A 365 57.59 -12.76 -7.35
C VAL A 365 58.33 -11.47 -6.96
N LYS A 366 59.07 -11.47 -5.84
CA LYS A 366 59.83 -10.29 -5.39
C LYS A 366 60.86 -9.82 -6.40
N ASN A 367 61.56 -10.75 -7.06
CA ASN A 367 62.53 -10.41 -8.11
C ASN A 367 61.85 -9.72 -9.30
N ILE A 368 60.72 -10.24 -9.77
CA ILE A 368 59.96 -9.64 -10.89
C ILE A 368 59.46 -8.24 -10.52
N LEU A 369 58.98 -8.05 -9.28
CA LEU A 369 58.52 -6.74 -8.82
C LEU A 369 59.68 -5.74 -8.70
N SER A 370 60.87 -6.18 -8.30
CA SER A 370 62.05 -5.32 -8.22
C SER A 370 62.58 -4.84 -9.58
N GLU A 371 62.18 -5.49 -10.67
CA GLU A 371 62.48 -5.05 -12.05
C GLU A 371 61.56 -3.90 -12.50
N CYS A 372 60.50 -3.57 -11.74
CA CYS A 372 59.55 -2.51 -12.05
C CYS A 372 59.84 -1.26 -11.22
N SER A 373 60.13 -0.13 -11.88
CA SER A 373 60.45 1.14 -11.20
C SER A 373 59.27 1.78 -10.49
N ASP A 374 58.04 1.42 -10.90
CA ASP A 374 56.82 2.11 -10.46
C ASP A 374 56.22 1.49 -9.19
N VAL A 375 56.72 0.31 -8.79
CA VAL A 375 56.41 -0.36 -7.53
C VAL A 375 57.43 0.04 -6.47
N ILE A 376 56.99 0.73 -5.43
CA ILE A 376 57.84 1.19 -4.32
C ILE A 376 58.19 0.01 -3.40
N SER A 377 57.20 -0.80 -3.05
CA SER A 377 57.37 -1.97 -2.19
C SER A 377 56.25 -2.98 -2.41
N SER A 378 56.49 -4.22 -1.99
CA SER A 378 55.47 -5.28 -1.94
C SER A 378 55.38 -5.91 -0.55
N SER A 379 54.16 -6.24 -0.13
CA SER A 379 53.83 -6.85 1.16
C SER A 379 52.78 -7.95 0.99
N ASP A 380 52.56 -8.71 2.07
CA ASP A 380 51.48 -9.71 2.17
C ASP A 380 51.37 -10.71 1.02
N ILE A 381 52.53 -11.14 0.49
CA ILE A 381 52.58 -12.18 -0.54
C ILE A 381 52.11 -13.49 0.08
N GLN A 382 50.94 -13.95 -0.35
CA GLN A 382 50.35 -15.23 0.03
C GLN A 382 50.29 -16.16 -1.18
N VAL A 383 50.64 -17.42 -0.94
CA VAL A 383 50.51 -18.51 -1.91
C VAL A 383 49.58 -19.55 -1.32
N ILE A 384 48.40 -19.68 -1.92
CA ILE A 384 47.37 -20.60 -1.45
C ILE A 384 47.18 -21.73 -2.45
N SER A 385 46.88 -22.93 -1.95
CA SER A 385 46.51 -24.09 -2.76
C SER A 385 45.10 -24.55 -2.47
N THR A 386 44.33 -24.68 -3.55
CA THR A 386 42.93 -25.06 -3.54
C THR A 386 42.71 -26.18 -4.55
N ASN A 387 42.33 -27.39 -4.12
CA ASN A 387 42.16 -28.56 -4.99
C ASN A 387 43.36 -28.81 -5.93
N GLY A 388 44.58 -28.54 -5.46
CA GLY A 388 45.82 -28.68 -6.23
C GLY A 388 46.07 -27.58 -7.27
N LYS A 389 45.18 -26.59 -7.41
CA LYS A 389 45.44 -25.32 -8.10
C LYS A 389 46.17 -24.38 -7.12
N ILE A 390 47.09 -23.56 -7.62
CA ILE A 390 47.84 -22.57 -6.82
C ILE A 390 47.36 -21.17 -7.23
N ARG A 391 47.18 -20.28 -6.26
CA ARG A 391 46.90 -18.86 -6.48
C ARG A 391 47.86 -18.02 -5.65
N ILE A 392 48.25 -16.88 -6.20
CA ILE A 392 49.15 -15.93 -5.54
C ILE A 392 48.39 -14.63 -5.37
N SER A 393 48.41 -14.06 -4.17
CA SER A 393 47.91 -12.71 -3.89
C SER A 393 48.99 -11.90 -3.19
N LEU A 394 49.08 -10.61 -3.50
CA LEU A 394 50.05 -9.72 -2.89
C LEU A 394 49.59 -8.26 -2.92
N ASN A 395 50.17 -7.44 -2.06
CA ASN A 395 49.96 -6.00 -2.06
C ASN A 395 51.18 -5.30 -2.67
N CYS A 396 50.94 -4.30 -3.51
CA CYS A 396 51.98 -3.47 -4.12
C CYS A 396 51.69 -2.00 -3.82
N LEU A 397 52.69 -1.30 -3.28
CA LEU A 397 52.64 0.13 -3.05
C LEU A 397 53.11 0.87 -4.31
N PHE A 398 52.25 1.73 -4.85
CA PHE A 398 52.53 2.54 -6.04
C PHE A 398 52.72 4.01 -5.69
N ASN A 399 53.48 4.72 -6.53
CA ASN A 399 53.68 6.16 -6.38
C ASN A 399 52.37 6.93 -6.63
N SER A 400 52.04 7.88 -5.74
CA SER A 400 50.81 8.70 -5.78
C SER A 400 50.69 9.66 -6.97
N ILE A 401 51.70 9.71 -7.85
CA ILE A 401 51.73 10.54 -9.06
C ILE A 401 50.88 9.92 -10.19
N HIS A 402 50.66 8.60 -10.17
CA HIS A 402 49.93 7.91 -11.23
C HIS A 402 48.40 8.07 -11.09
N SER A 403 47.71 8.12 -12.23
CA SER A 403 46.24 8.03 -12.26
C SER A 403 45.77 6.60 -11.96
N PHE A 404 44.49 6.43 -11.60
CA PHE A 404 43.92 5.09 -11.37
C PHE A 404 44.06 4.19 -12.60
N ASP A 405 43.79 4.72 -13.80
CA ASP A 405 43.91 3.97 -15.05
C ASP A 405 45.36 3.52 -15.31
N GLU A 406 46.33 4.40 -15.07
CA GLU A 406 47.76 4.08 -15.20
C GLU A 406 48.20 2.98 -14.21
N VAL A 407 47.77 3.06 -12.95
CA VAL A 407 48.06 2.03 -11.95
C VAL A 407 47.42 0.70 -12.35
N HIS A 408 46.18 0.73 -12.84
CA HIS A 408 45.48 -0.47 -13.31
C HIS A 408 46.20 -1.15 -14.49
N ASP A 409 46.67 -0.38 -15.46
CA ASP A 409 47.45 -0.89 -16.59
C ASP A 409 48.77 -1.54 -16.12
N ILE A 410 49.49 -0.88 -15.21
CA ILE A 410 50.74 -1.41 -14.65
C ILE A 410 50.48 -2.72 -13.89
N VAL A 411 49.44 -2.75 -13.04
CA VAL A 411 49.02 -3.95 -12.30
C VAL A 411 48.70 -5.09 -13.25
N THR A 412 47.91 -4.86 -14.28
CA THR A 412 47.51 -5.89 -15.26
C THR A 412 48.73 -6.49 -15.97
N VAL A 413 49.70 -5.65 -16.35
CA VAL A 413 50.96 -6.09 -16.96
C VAL A 413 51.81 -6.89 -15.96
N LEU A 414 51.87 -6.47 -14.69
CA LEU A 414 52.61 -7.17 -13.64
C LEU A 414 52.00 -8.54 -13.31
N GLU A 415 50.68 -8.61 -13.11
CA GLU A 415 49.95 -9.86 -12.90
C GLU A 415 50.23 -10.85 -14.04
N SER A 416 50.10 -10.39 -15.28
CA SER A 416 50.37 -11.19 -16.47
C SER A 416 51.82 -11.66 -16.53
N ARG A 417 52.78 -10.78 -16.22
CA ARG A 417 54.21 -11.10 -16.25
C ARG A 417 54.58 -12.13 -15.17
N ILE A 418 54.08 -11.94 -13.95
CA ILE A 418 54.28 -12.88 -12.84
C ILE A 418 53.64 -14.22 -13.18
N PHE A 419 52.40 -14.21 -13.66
CA PHE A 419 51.69 -15.41 -14.06
C PHE A 419 52.47 -16.18 -15.12
N LEU A 420 52.87 -15.55 -16.22
CA LEU A 420 53.58 -16.22 -17.32
C LEU A 420 54.93 -16.80 -16.89
N LYS A 421 55.78 -16.02 -16.19
CA LYS A 421 57.09 -16.50 -15.71
C LYS A 421 56.95 -17.68 -14.75
N LEU A 422 55.98 -17.63 -13.83
CA LEU A 422 55.81 -18.68 -12.83
C LEU A 422 55.04 -19.89 -13.37
N LYS A 423 54.12 -19.72 -14.32
CA LYS A 423 53.34 -20.81 -14.92
C LYS A 423 54.22 -21.85 -15.60
N GLU A 424 55.33 -21.42 -16.22
CA GLU A 424 56.31 -22.33 -16.83
C GLU A 424 56.94 -23.29 -15.81
N GLN A 425 57.21 -22.81 -14.59
CA GLN A 425 57.82 -23.60 -13.50
C GLN A 425 56.78 -24.31 -12.63
N ASN A 426 55.56 -23.75 -12.56
CA ASN A 426 54.46 -24.23 -11.74
C ASN A 426 53.19 -24.36 -12.60
N PRO A 427 52.97 -25.50 -13.30
CA PRO A 427 51.82 -25.69 -14.18
C PRO A 427 50.46 -25.56 -13.47
N LYS A 428 50.46 -25.73 -12.16
CA LYS A 428 49.29 -25.64 -11.27
C LYS A 428 48.92 -24.20 -10.88
N LEU A 429 49.74 -23.20 -11.20
CA LEU A 429 49.41 -21.79 -10.96
C LEU A 429 48.20 -21.39 -11.81
N THR A 430 47.17 -20.82 -11.20
CA THR A 430 45.91 -20.51 -11.88
C THR A 430 45.61 -19.02 -11.93
N ASN A 431 46.01 -18.26 -10.92
CA ASN A 431 45.82 -16.82 -10.92
C ASN A 431 46.87 -16.11 -10.06
N VAL A 432 47.14 -14.84 -10.39
CA VAL A 432 47.95 -13.90 -9.63
C VAL A 432 47.12 -12.64 -9.47
N ILE A 433 46.94 -12.17 -8.23
CA ILE A 433 46.15 -10.98 -7.92
C ILE A 433 47.03 -9.98 -7.18
N ILE A 434 47.09 -8.74 -7.65
CA ILE A 434 47.81 -7.65 -7.01
C ILE A 434 46.79 -6.62 -6.50
N HIS A 435 46.80 -6.40 -5.19
CA HIS A 435 46.12 -5.26 -4.60
C HIS A 435 47.04 -4.03 -4.67
N ALA A 436 46.61 -3.00 -5.40
CA ALA A 436 47.36 -1.75 -5.50
C ALA A 436 47.01 -0.80 -4.34
N GLU A 437 48.04 -0.40 -3.60
CA GLU A 437 47.93 0.57 -2.51
C GLU A 437 48.64 1.88 -2.90
N PRO A 438 48.04 3.05 -2.65
CA PRO A 438 48.72 4.32 -2.88
C PRO A 438 49.78 4.55 -1.78
N SER A 439 50.95 5.07 -2.16
CA SER A 439 51.90 5.58 -1.17
C SER A 439 51.27 6.75 -0.41
N THR A 440 50.97 6.57 0.87
CA THR A 440 50.59 7.67 1.76
C THR A 440 51.78 8.63 1.87
N ASN A 441 51.59 9.90 1.48
CA ASN A 441 52.57 10.96 1.72
C ASN A 441 52.89 11.14 3.21
#